data_AF-A0A934HEZ7-F1
#
_entry.id   AF-A0A934HEZ7-F1
#
_cell.length_a   1.000
_cell.length_b   1.000
_cell.length_c   1.000
_cell.angle_alpha   90.00
_cell.angle_beta   90.00
_cell.angle_gamma   90.00
#
_symmetry.space_group_name_H-M   'P 1'
#
loop_
_entity.id
_entity.type
_entity.pdbx_description
1 polymer ?
#
loop_
_entity_poly.entity_id
_entity_poly.type
_entity_poly.pdbx_seq_one_letter_code
_entity_poly.pdbx_strand_id
1 'polypeptide(L)'
;MDGIFGVGIPEMILIALVLFIVGGPTNTLKWAREMGRWTRKARTIWAELMADLEKEIGPEGKEALDAAREIGQEVRQLTSAASPRRMMGDVMQLSDPLTETKDPAPPANDPPPASTNGKSYPAWQPPQDSDTR
;
A
#
# COMPACT_ATOMS: atom_id res chain seq x y z
N MET A 1 -25.46 4.23 -3.95
CA MET A 1 -24.48 3.14 -4.11
C MET A 1 -24.95 2.02 -3.21
N ASP A 2 -26.01 1.32 -3.62
CA ASP A 2 -26.54 0.22 -2.82
C ASP A 2 -25.84 -1.04 -3.31
N GLY A 3 -24.85 -1.50 -2.54
CA GLY A 3 -24.11 -2.70 -2.87
C GLY A 3 -24.97 -3.96 -2.76
N ILE A 4 -24.44 -5.07 -3.26
CA ILE A 4 -25.10 -6.38 -3.21
C ILE A 4 -25.35 -6.70 -1.73
N PHE A 5 -26.62 -6.90 -1.33
CA PHE A 5 -27.06 -7.10 0.07
C PHE A 5 -26.96 -5.88 1.00
N GLY A 6 -27.00 -4.65 0.48
CA GLY A 6 -26.96 -3.43 1.30
C GLY A 6 -25.57 -3.10 1.86
N VAL A 7 -24.54 -3.79 1.36
CA VAL A 7 -23.13 -3.63 1.74
C VAL A 7 -22.35 -3.26 0.48
N GLY A 8 -21.82 -2.02 0.43
CA GLY A 8 -21.00 -1.55 -0.68
C GLY A 8 -19.52 -1.92 -0.54
N ILE A 9 -18.75 -1.56 -1.57
CA ILE A 9 -17.28 -1.71 -1.56
C ILE A 9 -16.65 -0.99 -0.35
N PRO A 10 -17.05 0.25 0.03
CA PRO A 10 -16.52 0.91 1.22
C PRO A 10 -16.78 0.13 2.51
N GLU A 11 -17.97 -0.44 2.67
CA GLU A 11 -18.35 -1.23 3.83
C GLU A 11 -17.55 -2.54 3.89
N MET A 12 -17.32 -3.20 2.75
CA MET A 12 -16.44 -4.39 2.69
C MET A 12 -15.02 -4.07 3.13
N ILE A 13 -14.47 -2.91 2.75
CA ILE A 13 -13.15 -2.47 3.21
C ILE A 13 -13.15 -2.21 4.72
N LEU A 14 -14.22 -1.59 5.26
CA LEU A 14 -14.36 -1.36 6.69
C LEU A 14 -14.39 -2.69 7.46
N ILE A 15 -15.18 -3.67 7.00
CA ILE A 15 -15.24 -5.00 7.59
C ILE A 15 -13.87 -5.70 7.51
N ALA A 16 -13.19 -5.62 6.36
CA ALA A 16 -11.85 -6.17 6.20
C ALA A 16 -10.85 -5.54 7.16
N LEU A 17 -10.94 -4.22 7.40
CA LEU A 17 -10.10 -3.51 8.36
C LEU A 17 -10.38 -3.95 9.81
N VAL A 18 -11.66 -4.09 10.19
CA VAL A 18 -12.03 -4.61 11.51
C VAL A 18 -11.49 -6.03 11.71
N LEU A 19 -11.68 -6.91 10.72
CA LEU A 19 -11.13 -8.27 10.76
C LEU A 19 -9.60 -8.27 10.81
N PHE A 20 -8.95 -7.35 10.11
CA PHE A 20 -7.49 -7.19 10.12
C PHE A 20 -6.97 -6.78 11.50
N ILE A 21 -7.68 -5.90 12.21
CA ILE A 21 -7.36 -5.49 13.58
C ILE A 21 -7.58 -6.65 14.55
N VAL A 22 -8.74 -7.31 14.47
CA VAL A 22 -9.13 -8.39 15.40
C VAL A 22 -8.30 -9.66 15.19
N GLY A 23 -8.19 -10.12 13.95
CA GLY A 23 -7.43 -11.31 13.59
C GLY A 23 -5.92 -11.09 13.58
N GLY A 24 -5.49 -9.83 13.55
CA GLY A 24 -4.11 -9.41 13.43
C GLY A 24 -3.59 -9.44 11.99
N PRO A 25 -2.61 -8.57 11.67
CA PRO A 25 -2.08 -8.38 10.32
C PRO A 25 -1.44 -9.64 9.74
N THR A 26 -0.95 -10.55 10.57
CA THR A 26 -0.23 -11.74 10.14
C THR A 26 -1.13 -12.93 9.83
N ASN A 27 -2.37 -12.97 10.35
CA ASN A 27 -3.27 -14.11 10.18
C ASN A 27 -4.32 -13.88 9.09
N THR A 28 -4.91 -12.68 9.03
CA THR A 28 -5.91 -12.34 8.00
C THR A 28 -5.33 -12.44 6.58
N LEU A 29 -4.08 -12.02 6.38
CA LEU A 29 -3.39 -12.20 5.11
C LEU A 29 -3.11 -13.66 4.77
N LYS A 30 -2.85 -14.52 5.78
CA LYS A 30 -2.69 -15.96 5.54
C LYS A 30 -4.00 -16.57 5.04
N TRP A 31 -5.11 -16.22 5.68
CA TRP A 31 -6.44 -16.69 5.28
C TRP A 31 -6.83 -16.17 3.88
N ALA A 32 -6.51 -14.91 3.57
CA ALA A 32 -6.71 -14.35 2.22
C ALA A 32 -5.93 -15.11 1.14
N ARG A 33 -4.69 -15.53 1.42
CA ARG A 33 -3.90 -16.36 0.49
C ARG A 33 -4.48 -17.76 0.30
N GLU A 34 -5.02 -18.34 1.36
CA GLU A 34 -5.71 -19.63 1.29
C GLU A 34 -6.99 -19.53 0.45
N MET A 35 -7.80 -18.51 0.69
CA MET A 35 -9.01 -18.22 -0.10
C MET A 35 -8.68 -17.92 -1.56
N GLY A 36 -7.63 -17.15 -1.86
CA GLY A 36 -7.26 -16.82 -3.24
C GLY A 36 -6.94 -18.05 -4.10
N ARG A 37 -6.35 -19.09 -3.50
CA ARG A 37 -6.13 -20.38 -4.20
C ARG A 37 -7.44 -21.08 -4.52
N TRP A 38 -8.43 -20.98 -3.64
CA TRP A 38 -9.77 -21.54 -3.86
C TRP A 38 -10.56 -20.73 -4.89
N THR A 39 -10.48 -19.39 -4.87
CA THR A 39 -11.09 -18.52 -5.87
C THR A 39 -10.63 -18.86 -7.28
N ARG A 40 -9.35 -19.19 -7.46
CA ARG A 40 -8.82 -19.63 -8.77
C ARG A 40 -9.51 -20.89 -9.28
N LYS A 41 -9.72 -21.88 -8.40
CA LYS A 41 -10.39 -23.14 -8.75
C LYS A 41 -11.89 -22.91 -9.02
N ALA A 42 -12.55 -22.14 -8.16
CA ALA A 42 -13.96 -21.78 -8.32
C ALA A 42 -14.21 -21.07 -9.66
N ARG A 43 -13.30 -20.18 -10.09
CA ARG A 43 -13.39 -19.50 -11.39
C ARG A 43 -13.38 -20.48 -12.56
N THR A 44 -12.54 -21.52 -12.52
CA THR A 44 -12.50 -22.54 -13.57
C THR A 44 -13.79 -23.34 -13.60
N ILE A 45 -14.27 -23.80 -12.43
CA ILE A 45 -15.52 -24.56 -12.31
C ILE A 45 -16.72 -23.72 -12.79
N TRP A 46 -16.75 -22.44 -12.42
CA TRP A 46 -17.79 -21.51 -12.85
C TRP A 46 -17.76 -21.25 -14.36
N ALA A 47 -16.58 -21.15 -14.95
CA ALA A 47 -16.44 -20.96 -16.40
C ALA A 47 -16.98 -22.17 -17.19
N GLU A 48 -16.76 -23.38 -16.67
CA GLU A 48 -17.32 -24.62 -17.25
C GLU A 48 -18.85 -24.63 -17.13
N LEU A 49 -19.40 -24.33 -15.94
CA LEU A 49 -20.85 -24.23 -15.75
C LEU A 49 -21.47 -23.16 -16.66
N MET A 50 -20.82 -21.99 -16.81
CA MET A 50 -21.35 -20.93 -17.65
C MET A 50 -21.32 -21.30 -19.13
N ALA A 51 -20.31 -22.06 -19.57
CA ALA A 51 -20.23 -22.56 -20.94
C ALA A 51 -21.31 -23.61 -21.23
N ASP A 52 -21.62 -24.47 -20.26
CA ASP A 52 -22.73 -25.43 -20.37
C ASP A 52 -24.08 -24.70 -20.33
N LEU A 53 -24.25 -23.68 -19.49
CA LEU A 53 -25.44 -22.82 -19.45
C LEU A 53 -25.62 -22.02 -20.75
N GLU A 54 -24.54 -21.54 -21.37
CA GLU A 54 -24.59 -20.83 -22.66
C GLU A 54 -25.10 -21.76 -23.78
N LYS A 55 -24.76 -23.04 -23.69
CA LYS A 55 -25.21 -24.07 -24.61
C LYS A 55 -26.68 -24.43 -24.44
N GLU A 56 -27.22 -24.34 -23.22
CA GLU A 56 -28.61 -24.72 -22.90
C GLU A 56 -29.61 -23.55 -22.89
N ILE A 57 -29.24 -22.34 -22.49
CA ILE A 57 -30.18 -21.22 -22.25
C ILE A 57 -30.34 -20.28 -23.47
N GLY A 58 -29.45 -20.38 -24.47
CA GLY A 58 -29.58 -19.56 -25.68
C GLY A 58 -29.52 -18.04 -25.41
N PRO A 59 -30.17 -17.18 -26.22
CA PRO A 59 -29.90 -15.73 -26.28
C PRO A 59 -30.05 -14.94 -24.97
N GLU A 60 -30.77 -15.46 -23.97
CA GLU A 60 -30.92 -14.80 -22.65
C GLU A 60 -29.60 -14.78 -21.84
N GLY A 61 -28.67 -15.69 -22.12
CA GLY A 61 -27.35 -15.68 -21.50
C GLY A 61 -26.43 -14.57 -22.01
N LYS A 62 -26.74 -13.95 -23.14
CA LYS A 62 -25.87 -12.94 -23.78
C LYS A 62 -25.78 -11.64 -22.97
N GLU A 63 -26.90 -11.19 -22.42
CA GLU A 63 -26.93 -9.98 -21.58
C GLU A 63 -26.10 -10.17 -20.29
N ALA A 64 -26.21 -11.34 -19.66
CA ALA A 64 -25.40 -11.69 -18.49
C ALA A 64 -23.91 -11.78 -18.83
N LEU A 65 -23.57 -12.29 -20.01
CA LEU A 65 -22.19 -12.38 -20.49
C LEU A 65 -21.59 -11.01 -20.78
N ASP A 66 -22.37 -10.13 -21.40
CA ASP A 66 -21.96 -8.76 -21.71
C ASP A 66 -21.76 -7.95 -20.43
N ALA A 67 -22.68 -8.06 -19.46
CA ALA A 67 -22.52 -7.46 -18.13
C ALA A 67 -21.26 -7.99 -17.41
N ALA A 68 -21.02 -9.31 -17.44
CA ALA A 68 -19.82 -9.89 -16.85
C ALA A 68 -18.53 -9.40 -17.54
N ARG A 69 -18.57 -9.18 -18.86
CA ARG A 69 -17.45 -8.66 -19.64
C ARG A 69 -17.18 -7.20 -19.33
N GLU A 70 -18.21 -6.38 -19.18
CA GLU A 70 -18.12 -4.97 -18.78
C GLU A 70 -17.48 -4.83 -17.39
N ILE A 71 -17.98 -5.59 -16.40
CA ILE A 71 -17.39 -5.65 -15.05
C ILE A 71 -15.92 -6.08 -15.12
N GLY A 72 -15.60 -7.08 -15.95
CA GLY A 72 -14.23 -7.55 -16.15
C GLY A 72 -13.31 -6.45 -16.70
N GLN A 73 -13.80 -5.62 -17.61
CA GLN A 73 -13.05 -4.49 -18.17
C GLN A 73 -12.86 -3.37 -17.16
N GLU A 74 -13.90 -3.03 -16.40
CA GLU A 74 -13.83 -2.02 -15.34
C GLU A 74 -12.81 -2.40 -14.26
N VAL A 75 -12.85 -3.66 -13.79
CA VAL A 75 -11.87 -4.18 -12.82
C VAL A 75 -10.45 -4.15 -13.40
N ARG A 76 -10.28 -4.47 -14.69
CA ARG A 76 -8.97 -4.42 -15.37
C ARG A 76 -8.43 -2.99 -15.40
N GLN A 77 -9.27 -2.01 -15.71
CA GLN A 77 -8.92 -0.59 -15.72
C GLN A 77 -8.52 -0.11 -14.32
N LEU A 78 -9.33 -0.45 -13.30
CA LEU A 78 -9.06 -0.09 -11.92
C LEU A 78 -7.73 -0.68 -11.41
N THR A 79 -7.48 -1.95 -11.71
CA THR A 79 -6.22 -2.64 -11.34
C THR A 79 -5.02 -2.05 -12.08
N SER A 80 -5.20 -1.62 -13.34
CA SER A 80 -4.13 -0.98 -14.11
C SER A 80 -3.77 0.40 -13.58
N ALA A 81 -4.77 1.17 -13.11
CA ALA A 81 -4.56 2.44 -12.43
C ALA A 81 -3.88 2.25 -11.07
N ALA A 82 -4.27 1.24 -10.30
CA ALA A 82 -3.70 0.89 -9.00
C ALA A 82 -2.45 0.00 -9.06
N SER A 83 -1.74 -0.02 -10.20
CA SER A 83 -0.59 -0.92 -10.39
C SER A 83 0.49 -0.65 -9.34
N PRO A 84 0.91 -1.66 -8.55
CA PRO A 84 1.93 -1.49 -7.52
C PRO A 84 3.24 -0.91 -8.05
N ARG A 85 3.60 -1.23 -9.31
CA ARG A 85 4.77 -0.67 -9.99
C ARG A 85 4.72 0.84 -10.17
N ARG A 86 3.54 1.41 -10.46
CA ARG A 86 3.38 2.85 -10.63
C ARG A 86 3.45 3.56 -9.28
N MET A 87 2.73 3.04 -8.28
CA MET A 87 2.81 3.55 -6.91
C MET A 87 4.23 3.50 -6.34
N MET A 88 4.98 2.41 -6.59
CA MET A 88 6.38 2.30 -6.17
C MET A 88 7.26 3.35 -6.88
N GLY A 89 7.00 3.61 -8.16
CA GLY A 89 7.67 4.66 -8.94
C GLY A 89 7.41 6.04 -8.36
N ASP A 90 6.15 6.36 -8.06
CA ASP A 90 5.77 7.63 -7.43
C ASP A 90 6.38 7.79 -6.03
N VAL A 91 6.36 6.73 -5.21
CA VAL A 91 6.98 6.73 -3.88
C VAL A 91 8.50 6.88 -3.94
N MET A 92 9.18 6.23 -4.89
CA MET A 92 10.62 6.43 -5.11
C MET A 92 10.92 7.87 -5.56
N GLN A 93 10.11 8.44 -6.44
CA GLN A 93 10.25 9.81 -6.92
C GLN A 93 10.01 10.85 -5.80
N LEU A 94 9.13 10.53 -4.86
CA LEU A 94 8.89 11.30 -3.62
C LEU A 94 9.98 11.10 -2.56
N SER A 95 10.82 10.07 -2.66
CA SER A 95 11.94 9.85 -1.73
C SER A 95 13.22 10.59 -2.10
N ASP A 96 13.39 10.99 -3.38
CA ASP A 96 14.52 11.81 -3.82
C ASP A 96 14.63 13.20 -3.16
N PRO A 97 13.56 13.98 -2.90
CA PRO A 97 13.69 15.32 -2.30
C PRO A 97 14.09 15.33 -0.81
N LEU A 98 14.15 14.19 -0.11
CA LEU A 98 14.64 14.13 1.28
C LEU A 98 16.15 13.86 1.39
N THR A 99 16.82 13.54 0.28
CA THR A 99 18.27 13.30 0.26
C THR A 99 19.05 14.52 -0.26
N GLU A 100 18.35 15.56 -0.75
CA GLU A 100 18.94 16.84 -1.16
C GLU A 100 18.96 17.86 0.00
N THR A 101 19.42 17.40 1.16
CA THR A 101 20.18 18.25 2.08
C THR A 101 21.51 17.56 2.36
N LYS A 102 22.12 17.03 1.29
CA LYS A 102 23.53 16.72 1.27
C LYS A 102 24.26 18.01 0.92
N ASP A 103 24.50 18.82 1.96
CA ASP A 103 25.49 19.89 1.90
C ASP A 103 26.75 19.32 1.21
N PRO A 104 27.21 19.91 0.09
CA PRO A 104 28.50 19.53 -0.45
C PRO A 104 29.54 20.04 0.56
N ALA A 105 30.09 19.12 1.35
CA ALA A 105 31.29 19.35 2.13
C ALA A 105 32.37 19.92 1.19
N PRO A 106 32.85 21.16 1.40
CA PRO A 106 33.95 21.69 0.61
C PRO A 106 35.22 20.87 0.89
N PRO A 107 36.08 20.60 -0.11
CA PRO A 107 37.36 19.96 0.13
C PRO A 107 38.18 20.81 1.09
N ALA A 108 38.66 20.18 2.17
CA ALA A 108 39.53 20.78 3.14
C ALA A 108 40.83 21.23 2.48
N ASN A 109 41.01 22.54 2.31
CA ASN A 109 42.31 23.22 2.23
C ASN A 109 42.15 24.64 2.80
N ASP A 110 42.90 24.86 3.89
CA ASP A 110 43.25 26.10 4.59
C ASP A 110 42.17 26.92 5.35
N PRO A 111 42.49 27.43 6.56
CA PRO A 111 41.54 28.11 7.45
C PRO A 111 41.24 29.56 7.03
N PRO A 112 39.96 30.01 6.99
CA PRO A 112 39.63 31.43 6.92
C PRO A 112 39.65 32.11 8.32
N PRO A 113 39.99 33.42 8.38
CA PRO A 113 40.17 34.15 9.63
C PRO A 113 38.85 34.43 10.37
N ALA A 114 38.94 34.45 11.69
CA ALA A 114 37.85 34.63 12.65
C ALA A 114 37.13 35.98 12.54
N SER A 115 35.79 35.95 12.62
CA SER A 115 34.88 36.97 13.21
C SER A 115 33.44 36.56 12.86
N THR A 116 32.37 36.69 13.64
CA THR A 116 32.07 37.25 14.96
C THR A 116 30.59 36.91 15.25
N ASN A 117 30.21 36.90 16.53
CA ASN A 117 28.85 37.02 17.07
C ASN A 117 27.91 35.80 17.12
N GLY A 118 27.70 35.33 18.36
CA GLY A 118 26.34 35.02 18.83
C GLY A 118 26.15 33.77 19.68
N LYS A 119 26.35 33.92 21.01
CA LYS A 119 25.82 33.09 22.11
C LYS A 119 26.43 31.70 22.32
N SER A 120 27.43 31.65 23.21
CA SER A 120 27.95 30.43 23.84
C SER A 120 27.07 30.03 25.03
N TYR A 121 26.50 28.84 25.02
CA TYR A 121 25.90 28.23 26.21
C TYR A 121 26.99 27.51 27.01
N PRO A 122 27.03 27.62 28.35
CA PRO A 122 27.95 26.82 29.14
C PRO A 122 27.53 25.34 29.09
N ALA A 123 28.41 24.49 28.58
CA ALA A 123 28.26 23.03 28.68
C ALA A 123 28.52 22.60 30.13
N TRP A 124 27.57 21.87 30.72
CA TRP A 124 27.62 21.36 32.08
C TRP A 124 28.87 20.50 32.32
N GLN A 125 29.61 20.77 33.39
CA GLN A 125 30.72 19.93 33.87
C GLN A 125 30.32 19.22 35.16
N PRO A 126 30.53 17.91 35.28
CA PRO A 126 30.24 17.18 36.50
C PRO A 126 31.19 17.61 37.65
N PRO A 127 30.72 17.59 38.91
CA PRO A 127 31.55 17.94 40.05
C PRO A 127 32.68 16.93 40.24
N GLN A 128 33.91 17.43 40.38
CA GLN A 128 35.07 16.63 40.79
C GLN A 128 35.07 16.57 42.31
N ASP A 129 34.87 15.39 42.87
CA ASP A 129 35.04 15.12 44.29
C ASP A 129 36.52 15.33 44.65
N SER A 130 36.81 16.38 45.45
CA SER A 130 38.11 16.58 46.04
C SER A 130 38.16 15.88 47.40
N ASP A 131 38.93 14.79 47.46
CA ASP A 131 39.35 14.10 48.68
C ASP A 131 39.76 15.08 49.78
N THR A 132 39.02 15.06 50.89
CA THR A 132 39.41 15.70 52.13
C THR A 132 40.44 14.86 52.87
N ARG A 133 41.66 15.40 52.93
CA ARG A 133 42.62 15.44 54.06
C ARG A 133 42.92 14.16 54.84
#